data_AF-A0A8T4EWQ2-F1
#
_entry.id   AF-A0A8T4EWQ2-F1
#
_cell.length_a   1.000
_cell.length_b   1.000
_cell.length_c   1.000
_cell.angle_alpha   90.00
_cell.angle_beta   90.00
_cell.angle_gamma   90.00
#
_symmetry.space_group_name_H-M   'P 1'
#
loop_
_entity.id
_entity.type
_entity.pdbx_description
1 polymer ?
#
loop_
_entity_poly.entity_id
_entity_poly.type
_entity_poly.pdbx_seq_one_letter_code
_entity_poly.pdbx_strand_id
1 'polypeptide(L)'
;MARHYADGSVEALAWEDVVEVRVGGQTVADGEVFIILLDRDGEGCVVPRSATDATFLARLRYLPDFDLDRLSNAVEQAGDGYVVIWRSPEPPSPLPDLEYD
;
A
#
# COMPACT_ATOMS: atom_id res chain seq x y z
N MET A 1 -21.82 -6.25 -3.03
CA MET A 1 -21.79 -6.41 -1.55
C MET A 1 -20.47 -5.81 -1.09
N ALA A 2 -20.43 -4.53 -0.75
CA ALA A 2 -19.23 -3.81 -0.29
C ALA A 2 -19.23 -3.78 1.24
N ARG A 3 -18.17 -4.25 1.90
CA ARG A 3 -18.07 -4.26 3.37
C ARG A 3 -17.58 -2.89 3.85
N HIS A 4 -18.47 -2.18 4.56
CA HIS A 4 -18.18 -0.96 5.30
C HIS A 4 -17.39 -1.29 6.57
N TYR A 5 -16.34 -0.50 6.89
CA TYR A 5 -15.75 -0.46 8.23
C TYR A 5 -16.42 0.64 9.06
N ALA A 6 -16.52 0.42 10.37
CA ALA A 6 -17.58 0.90 11.26
C ALA A 6 -17.62 2.40 11.63
N ASP A 7 -16.91 3.29 10.93
CA ASP A 7 -16.88 4.73 11.24
C ASP A 7 -17.14 5.64 10.02
N GLY A 8 -17.78 5.11 8.96
CA GLY A 8 -18.44 5.93 7.93
C GLY A 8 -17.56 6.81 7.02
N SER A 9 -16.27 6.95 7.29
CA SER A 9 -15.34 7.74 6.47
C SER A 9 -14.23 6.83 5.97
N VAL A 10 -14.40 6.29 4.77
CA VAL A 10 -13.28 5.73 4.02
C VAL A 10 -12.69 6.90 3.25
N GLU A 11 -11.56 7.41 3.72
CA GLU A 11 -10.76 8.31 2.88
C GLU A 11 -10.25 7.49 1.70
N ALA A 12 -10.89 7.70 0.56
CA ALA A 12 -10.60 6.99 -0.67
C ALA A 12 -9.26 7.51 -1.19
N LEU A 13 -8.16 6.94 -0.69
CA LEU A 13 -6.85 7.18 -1.26
C LEU A 13 -6.90 6.83 -2.76
N ALA A 14 -6.66 7.82 -3.61
CA ALA A 14 -6.57 7.58 -5.05
C ALA A 14 -5.30 6.77 -5.33
N TRP A 15 -5.39 5.84 -6.29
CA TRP A 15 -4.27 4.96 -6.63
C TRP A 15 -3.04 5.72 -7.15
N GLU A 16 -3.25 6.92 -7.69
CA GLU A 16 -2.21 7.84 -8.14
C GLU A 16 -1.44 8.52 -6.99
N ASP A 17 -2.06 8.62 -5.80
CA ASP A 17 -1.44 9.19 -4.60
C ASP A 17 -0.74 8.15 -3.73
N VAL A 18 -0.86 6.85 -4.07
CA VAL A 18 -0.17 5.78 -3.33
C VAL A 18 1.33 5.91 -3.57
N VAL A 19 2.08 6.19 -2.50
CA VAL A 19 3.54 6.30 -2.54
C VAL A 19 4.24 5.17 -1.79
N GLU A 20 3.55 4.42 -0.94
CA GLU A 20 4.12 3.27 -0.26
C GLU A 20 3.06 2.17 -0.11
N VAL A 21 3.48 0.93 -0.39
CA VAL A 21 2.69 -0.26 -0.09
C VAL A 21 3.46 -1.12 0.89
N ARG A 22 2.84 -1.42 2.02
CA ARG A 22 3.40 -2.29 3.05
C ARG A 22 2.43 -3.40 3.41
N VAL A 23 2.98 -4.54 3.77
CA VAL A 23 2.23 -5.73 4.19
C VAL A 23 2.50 -5.95 5.66
N GLY A 24 1.47 -5.89 6.49
CA GLY A 24 1.55 -6.10 7.92
C GLY A 24 0.77 -7.33 8.34
N GLY A 25 1.30 -8.09 9.29
CA GLY A 25 0.60 -9.21 9.91
C GLY A 25 0.20 -8.87 11.33
N GLN A 26 -0.93 -9.40 11.81
CA GLN A 26 -1.16 -9.48 13.25
C GLN A 26 -0.73 -10.84 13.77
N THR A 27 0.08 -10.86 14.83
CA THR A 27 0.46 -12.04 15.62
C THR A 27 -0.72 -12.66 16.41
N VAL A 28 -1.96 -12.24 16.17
CA VAL A 28 -3.14 -12.84 16.80
C VAL A 28 -3.52 -14.14 16.09
N ALA A 29 -4.20 -15.04 16.81
CA ALA A 29 -4.42 -16.45 16.47
C ALA A 29 -4.96 -16.77 15.04
N ASP A 30 -5.47 -15.78 14.30
CA ASP A 30 -6.00 -15.97 12.94
C ASP A 30 -4.97 -15.66 11.83
N GLY A 31 -3.84 -15.01 12.15
CA GLY A 31 -2.77 -14.73 11.18
C GLY A 31 -3.22 -13.88 9.98
N GLU A 32 -4.25 -13.04 10.15
CA GLU A 32 -4.77 -12.20 9.07
C GLU A 32 -3.70 -11.18 8.64
N VAL A 33 -3.53 -11.07 7.32
CA VAL A 33 -2.55 -10.18 6.71
C VAL A 33 -3.26 -8.94 6.17
N PHE A 34 -2.65 -7.79 6.37
CA PHE A 34 -3.17 -6.49 5.95
C PHE A 34 -2.22 -5.86 4.94
N ILE A 35 -2.78 -5.37 3.85
CA ILE A 35 -2.07 -4.54 2.87
C ILE A 35 -2.43 -3.09 3.17
N ILE A 36 -1.42 -2.31 3.50
CA ILE A 36 -1.56 -0.92 3.88
C ILE A 36 -0.97 -0.08 2.75
N LEU A 37 -1.82 0.73 2.14
CA LEU A 37 -1.47 1.71 1.11
C LEU A 37 -1.32 3.05 1.80
N LEU A 38 -0.17 3.71 1.66
CA LEU A 38 0.08 5.03 2.23
C LEU A 38 0.31 6.06 1.12
N ASP A 39 -0.12 7.28 1.39
CA ASP A 39 0.22 8.48 0.65
C ASP A 39 1.48 9.16 1.23
N ARG A 40 1.88 10.27 0.62
CA ARG A 40 3.04 11.08 1.01
C ARG A 40 2.94 11.69 2.41
N ASP A 41 1.73 11.90 2.94
CA ASP A 41 1.49 12.41 4.29
C ASP A 41 1.53 11.28 5.33
N GLY A 42 1.52 10.02 4.88
CA GLY A 42 1.45 8.84 5.74
C GLY A 42 0.01 8.45 6.11
N GLU A 43 -0.99 9.09 5.49
CA GLU A 43 -2.38 8.71 5.55
C GLU A 43 -2.66 7.61 4.51
N GLY A 44 -3.63 6.74 4.77
CA GLY A 44 -3.70 5.53 3.96
C GLY A 44 -4.85 4.57 4.22
N CYS A 45 -5.02 3.67 3.26
CA CYS A 45 -6.04 2.64 3.29
C CYS A 45 -5.45 1.31 3.76
N VAL A 46 -6.06 0.69 4.77
CA VAL A 46 -5.71 -0.65 5.26
C VAL A 46 -6.73 -1.65 4.71
N VAL A 47 -6.25 -2.61 3.92
CA VAL A 47 -7.08 -3.62 3.26
C VAL A 47 -6.66 -5.00 3.76
N PRO A 48 -7.52 -5.76 4.46
CA PRO A 48 -7.21 -7.13 4.83
C PRO A 48 -7.14 -8.03 3.59
N ARG A 49 -6.29 -9.04 3.63
CA ARG A 49 -6.06 -10.00 2.55
C ARG A 49 -7.33 -10.77 2.19
N SER A 50 -8.20 -11.01 3.16
CA SER A 50 -9.54 -11.58 2.95
C SER A 50 -10.47 -10.68 2.11
N ALA A 51 -10.24 -9.37 2.07
CA ALA A 51 -11.00 -8.40 1.29
C ALA A 51 -10.34 -8.01 -0.05
N THR A 52 -9.17 -8.58 -0.38
CA THR A 52 -8.51 -8.30 -1.67
C THR A 52 -9.10 -9.15 -2.79
N ASP A 53 -9.53 -8.49 -3.86
CA ASP A 53 -10.04 -9.13 -5.07
C ASP A 53 -9.04 -9.07 -6.24
N ALA A 54 -9.36 -9.77 -7.33
CA ALA A 54 -8.58 -9.73 -8.58
C ALA A 54 -8.39 -8.30 -9.11
N THR A 55 -9.38 -7.41 -8.95
CA THR A 55 -9.28 -6.00 -9.35
C THR A 55 -8.25 -5.23 -8.52
N PHE A 56 -8.12 -5.55 -7.23
CA PHE A 56 -7.12 -4.93 -6.35
C PHE A 56 -5.70 -5.32 -6.79
N LEU A 57 -5.47 -6.61 -7.03
CA LEU A 57 -4.19 -7.13 -7.54
C LEU A 57 -3.85 -6.57 -8.92
N ALA A 58 -4.86 -6.42 -9.80
CA ALA A 58 -4.67 -5.79 -11.10
C ALA A 58 -4.20 -4.34 -10.96
N ARG A 59 -4.75 -3.57 -10.00
CA ARG A 59 -4.32 -2.20 -9.73
C ARG A 59 -2.90 -2.10 -9.20
N LEU A 60 -2.50 -2.99 -8.29
CA LEU A 60 -1.12 -3.07 -7.84
C LEU A 60 -0.16 -3.34 -9.00
N ARG A 61 -0.55 -4.18 -9.97
CA ARG A 61 0.25 -4.43 -11.19
C ARG A 61 0.38 -3.20 -12.11
N TYR A 62 -0.50 -2.20 -11.99
CA TYR A 62 -0.35 -0.94 -12.74
C TYR A 62 0.68 -0.01 -12.10
N LEU A 63 1.10 -0.26 -10.86
CA LEU A 63 2.16 0.52 -10.23
C LEU A 63 3.50 0.23 -10.94
N PRO A 64 4.29 1.27 -11.24
CA PRO A 64 5.59 1.10 -11.88
C PRO A 64 6.52 0.33 -10.95
N ASP A 65 7.29 -0.62 -11.49
CA ASP A 65 8.26 -1.41 -10.72
C ASP A 65 7.62 -2.27 -9.59
N PHE A 66 6.32 -2.56 -9.70
CA PHE A 66 5.64 -3.36 -8.68
C PHE A 66 5.84 -4.86 -8.88
N ASP A 67 6.45 -5.49 -7.87
CA ASP A 67 6.70 -6.92 -7.85
C ASP A 67 5.61 -7.70 -7.07
N LEU A 68 4.78 -8.43 -7.82
CA LEU A 68 3.77 -9.33 -7.24
C LEU A 68 4.39 -10.50 -6.45
N ASP A 69 5.58 -10.95 -6.84
CA ASP A 69 6.33 -11.99 -6.11
C ASP A 69 6.74 -11.47 -4.73
N ARG A 70 7.23 -10.22 -4.67
CA ARG A 70 7.60 -9.54 -3.43
C ARG A 70 6.42 -9.35 -2.49
N LEU A 71 5.24 -9.01 -3.02
CA LEU A 71 3.98 -9.00 -2.27
C LEU A 71 3.70 -10.37 -1.64
N SER A 72 3.79 -11.44 -2.42
CA SER A 72 3.46 -12.79 -1.96
C SER A 72 4.42 -13.25 -0.85
N ASN A 73 5.73 -13.03 -1.04
CA ASN A 73 6.74 -13.34 -0.03
C ASN A 73 6.55 -12.48 1.25
N ALA A 74 6.22 -11.20 1.10
CA ALA A 74 5.96 -10.33 2.25
C ALA A 74 4.71 -10.75 3.04
N VAL A 75 3.67 -11.27 2.39
CA VAL A 75 2.50 -11.85 3.07
C VAL A 75 2.91 -13.06 3.91
N GLU A 76 3.81 -13.90 3.42
CA GLU A 76 4.32 -15.05 4.19
C GLU A 76 5.23 -14.62 5.35
N GLN A 77 5.93 -13.49 5.22
CA GLN A 77 6.82 -12.95 6.25
C GLN A 77 6.15 -11.95 7.20
N ALA A 78 4.92 -11.53 6.90
CA ALA A 78 4.11 -10.65 7.72
C ALA A 78 3.63 -11.41 8.97
N GLY A 79 4.54 -11.63 9.91
CA GLY A 79 4.27 -12.22 11.21
C GLY A 79 4.26 -11.16 12.30
N ASP A 80 5.44 -10.62 12.64
CA ASP A 80 5.66 -9.68 13.74
C ASP A 80 6.09 -8.31 13.22
N GLY A 81 5.34 -7.73 12.29
CA GLY A 81 5.66 -6.40 11.78
C GLY A 81 5.04 -6.06 10.44
N TYR A 82 5.58 -5.00 9.83
CA TYR A 82 5.24 -4.54 8.48
C TYR A 82 6.47 -4.63 7.57
N VAL A 83 6.24 -5.10 6.35
CA VAL A 83 7.25 -5.21 5.29
C VAL A 83 6.85 -4.28 4.16
N VAL A 84 7.68 -3.30 3.86
CA VAL A 84 7.48 -2.39 2.72
C VAL A 84 7.84 -3.14 1.44
N ILE A 85 6.84 -3.36 0.58
CA ILE A 85 6.98 -4.12 -0.67
C ILE A 85 7.13 -3.23 -1.90
N TRP A 86 6.72 -1.97 -1.80
CA TRP A 86 6.82 -1.03 -2.89
C TRP A 86 6.83 0.39 -2.36
N ARG A 87 7.56 1.26 -3.04
CA ARG A 87 7.50 2.70 -2.88
C ARG A 87 7.44 3.32 -4.26
N SER A 88 6.67 4.39 -4.42
CA SER A 88 6.69 5.16 -5.64
C SER A 88 8.13 5.64 -5.85
N PRO A 89 8.69 5.49 -7.07
CA PRO A 89 9.89 6.21 -7.40
C PRO A 89 9.56 7.69 -7.19
N GLU A 90 10.26 8.36 -6.28
CA GLU A 90 10.07 9.79 -6.07
C GLU A 90 10.16 10.47 -7.45
N PRO A 91 9.24 11.39 -7.80
CA PRO A 91 9.49 12.24 -8.95
C PRO A 91 10.87 12.86 -8.73
N PRO A 92 11.73 12.93 -9.76
CA PRO A 92 13.06 13.53 -9.61
C PRO A 92 12.87 14.85 -8.90
N SER A 93 13.55 15.02 -7.75
CA SER A 93 13.43 16.21 -6.90
C SER A 93 13.40 17.43 -7.81
N PRO A 94 12.47 18.40 -7.62
CA PRO A 94 12.49 19.61 -8.41
C PRO A 94 13.92 20.13 -8.31
N LEU A 95 14.60 20.19 -9.46
CA LEU A 95 15.96 20.70 -9.53
C LEU A 95 15.97 22.00 -8.70
N PRO A 96 16.95 22.21 -7.79
CA PRO A 96 17.01 23.47 -7.05
C PRO A 96 16.88 24.56 -8.08
N ASP A 97 15.86 25.42 -7.91
CA ASP A 97 15.57 26.54 -8.79
C ASP A 97 16.91 27.26 -8.94
N LEU A 98 17.58 27.05 -10.08
CA LEU A 98 18.85 27.71 -10.36
C LEU A 98 18.42 29.14 -10.56
N GLU A 99 18.49 29.93 -9.47
CA GLU A 99 18.44 31.38 -9.48
C GLU A 99 19.41 31.83 -10.58
N TYR A 100 18.85 32.07 -11.76
CA TYR A 100 19.54 32.69 -12.85
C TYR A 100 19.55 34.18 -12.50
N ASP A 101 20.68 34.62 -11.97
CA ASP A 101 21.06 36.02 -11.72
C ASP A 101 20.84 36.91 -12.95
#